data_AF-A0A949IES3-F1
#
_entry.id   AF-A0A949IES3-F1
#
_cell.length_a   1.000
_cell.length_b   1.000
_cell.length_c   1.000
_cell.angle_alpha   90.00
_cell.angle_beta   90.00
_cell.angle_gamma   90.00
#
_symmetry.space_group_name_H-M   'P 1'
#
loop_
_entity.id
_entity.type
_entity.pdbx_description
1 polymer ?
#
loop_
_entity_poly.entity_id
_entity_poly.type
_entity_poly.pdbx_seq_one_letter_code
_entity_poly.pdbx_strand_id
1 'polypeptide(L)'
;PAQAAWGVMTVHVAMLLAFLSWGLMLPRLLARGWHAIDVVAWGTWLGIGLLAAVAWRGAQAGALWWAAALVGLTPVAVSQIQVSQAFPREAAGRANGAMNFALMLGSFAVQWGLGALADVFGAAGYGTEARFRAALAVLVGAMLLAQLWLLAMRRRVLPGVPAHTA
;
A
#
# COMPACT_ATOMS: atom_id res chain seq x y z
N PRO A 1 -11.43 13.29 -20.94
CA PRO A 1 -10.16 12.59 -21.25
C PRO A 1 -8.90 13.30 -20.69
N ALA A 2 -8.64 14.56 -21.06
CA ALA A 2 -7.42 15.28 -20.64
C ALA A 2 -7.31 15.47 -19.12
N GLN A 3 -8.39 15.82 -18.43
CA GLN A 3 -8.38 16.03 -16.98
C GLN A 3 -8.07 14.74 -16.18
N ALA A 4 -8.52 13.59 -16.68
CA ALA A 4 -8.19 12.29 -16.10
C ALA A 4 -6.73 11.92 -16.33
N ALA A 5 -6.19 12.18 -17.52
CA ALA A 5 -4.78 11.94 -17.85
C ALA A 5 -3.85 12.77 -16.96
N TRP A 6 -4.15 14.07 -16.76
CA TRP A 6 -3.42 14.92 -15.83
C TRP A 6 -3.47 14.40 -14.40
N GLY A 7 -4.65 13.97 -13.92
CA GLY A 7 -4.79 13.39 -12.59
C GLY A 7 -3.92 12.15 -12.38
N VAL A 8 -3.94 11.21 -13.32
CA VAL A 8 -3.12 9.98 -13.26
C VAL A 8 -1.63 10.30 -13.36
N MET A 9 -1.23 11.25 -14.20
CA MET A 9 0.16 11.71 -14.30
C MET A 9 0.66 12.28 -12.97
N THR A 10 -0.12 13.16 -12.34
CA THR A 10 0.23 13.74 -11.03
C THR A 10 0.42 12.65 -9.97
N VAL A 11 -0.44 11.63 -9.96
CA VAL A 11 -0.30 10.48 -9.06
C VAL A 11 1.03 9.75 -9.29
N HIS A 12 1.37 9.44 -10.55
CA HIS A 12 2.60 8.70 -10.85
C HIS A 12 3.86 9.50 -10.52
N VAL A 13 3.88 10.80 -10.80
CA VAL A 13 4.99 11.68 -10.42
C VAL A 13 5.14 11.73 -8.89
N ALA A 14 4.04 11.86 -8.16
CA ALA A 14 4.07 11.85 -6.69
C ALA A 14 4.58 10.51 -6.13
N MET A 15 4.13 9.38 -6.71
CA MET A 15 4.61 8.05 -6.32
C MET A 15 6.09 7.84 -6.62
N LEU A 16 6.59 8.33 -7.77
CA LEU A 16 8.00 8.26 -8.12
C LEU A 16 8.87 9.00 -7.09
N LEU A 17 8.47 10.23 -6.73
CA LEU A 17 9.17 11.02 -5.71
C LEU A 17 9.14 10.35 -4.34
N ALA A 18 8.02 9.71 -3.98
CA ALA A 18 7.90 8.96 -2.74
C ALA A 18 8.82 7.74 -2.71
N PHE A 19 8.87 6.94 -3.79
CA PHE A 19 9.79 5.80 -3.88
C PHE A 19 11.26 6.23 -3.88
N LEU A 20 11.60 7.32 -4.56
CA LEU A 20 12.94 7.89 -4.52
C LEU A 20 13.33 8.31 -3.09
N SER A 21 12.40 8.95 -2.39
CA SER A 21 12.58 9.36 -0.99
C SER A 21 12.82 8.14 -0.08
N TRP A 22 12.08 7.05 -0.27
CA TRP A 22 12.30 5.80 0.47
C TRP A 22 13.68 5.19 0.20
N GLY A 23 14.17 5.22 -1.06
CA GLY A 23 15.51 4.75 -1.40
C GLY A 23 16.62 5.50 -0.64
N LEU A 24 16.41 6.78 -0.34
CA LEU A 24 17.36 7.60 0.42
C LEU A 24 17.15 7.53 1.94
N MET A 25 15.90 7.37 2.40
CA MET A 25 15.54 7.37 3.82
C MET A 25 15.76 6.01 4.49
N LEU A 26 15.51 4.91 3.78
CA LEU A 26 15.56 3.57 4.35
C LEU A 26 16.94 3.24 4.95
N PRO A 27 18.09 3.44 4.27
CA PRO A 27 19.39 3.17 4.87
C PRO A 27 19.65 4.01 6.14
N ARG A 28 19.18 5.26 6.17
CA ARG A 28 19.32 6.16 7.33
C ARG A 28 18.43 5.75 8.50
N LEU A 29 17.27 5.17 8.24
CA LEU A 29 16.38 4.63 9.27
C LEU A 29 16.97 3.35 9.86
N LEU A 30 17.44 2.43 9.00
CA LEU A 30 18.11 1.21 9.43
C LEU A 30 19.37 1.51 10.26
N ALA A 31 20.17 2.50 9.86
CA ALA A 31 21.34 2.95 10.62
C ALA A 31 20.99 3.56 11.99
N ARG A 32 19.76 4.05 12.18
CA ARG A 32 19.23 4.55 13.46
C ARG A 32 18.58 3.46 14.31
N GLY A 33 18.70 2.19 13.92
CA GLY A 33 18.17 1.04 14.66
C GLY A 33 16.72 0.70 14.34
N TRP A 34 16.08 1.38 13.38
CA TRP A 34 14.74 0.97 12.92
C TRP A 34 14.83 -0.34 12.15
N HIS A 35 13.87 -1.24 12.36
CA HIS A 35 13.71 -2.38 11.48
C HIS A 35 12.76 -1.99 10.36
N ALA A 36 12.98 -2.55 9.17
CA ALA A 36 12.12 -2.26 8.04
C ALA A 36 10.66 -2.74 8.25
N ILE A 37 10.44 -3.75 9.10
CA ILE A 37 9.09 -4.13 9.54
C ILE A 37 8.41 -3.01 10.36
N ASP A 38 9.15 -2.22 11.15
CA ASP A 38 8.61 -1.08 11.88
C ASP A 38 8.20 0.05 10.94
N VAL A 39 9.01 0.27 9.89
CA VAL A 39 8.71 1.26 8.85
C VAL A 39 7.41 0.92 8.12
N VAL A 40 7.21 -0.34 7.73
CA VAL A 40 5.96 -0.79 7.11
C VAL A 40 4.80 -0.71 8.11
N ALA A 41 5.01 -1.20 9.34
CA ALA A 41 3.98 -1.27 10.36
C ALA A 41 3.44 0.09 10.78
N TRP A 42 4.30 1.12 10.82
CA TRP A 42 3.90 2.47 11.23
C TRP A 42 3.61 3.39 10.06
N GLY A 43 4.38 3.31 8.97
CA GLY A 43 4.23 4.20 7.83
C GLY A 43 2.91 3.99 7.07
N THR A 44 2.38 2.77 7.06
CA THR A 44 1.22 2.42 6.22
C THR A 44 -0.11 2.94 6.79
N TRP A 45 -0.17 3.30 8.09
CA TRP A 45 -1.39 3.81 8.73
C TRP A 45 -1.91 5.10 8.07
N LEU A 46 -1.00 6.00 7.71
CA LEU A 46 -1.36 7.24 7.03
C LEU A 46 -2.02 6.95 5.67
N GLY A 47 -1.46 6.03 4.89
CA GLY A 47 -2.02 5.60 3.61
C GLY A 47 -3.40 4.96 3.75
N ILE A 48 -3.58 4.08 4.74
CA ILE A 48 -4.88 3.44 5.00
C ILE A 48 -5.93 4.49 5.41
N GLY A 49 -5.57 5.43 6.29
CA GLY A 49 -6.47 6.50 6.72
C GLY A 49 -6.87 7.42 5.56
N LEU A 50 -5.93 7.76 4.69
CA LEU A 50 -6.21 8.56 3.48
C LEU A 50 -7.06 7.79 2.46
N LEU A 51 -6.84 6.49 2.30
CA LEU A 51 -7.69 5.64 1.45
C LEU A 51 -9.10 5.49 2.01
N ALA A 52 -9.24 5.40 3.33
CA ALA A 52 -10.55 5.45 4.01
C ALA A 52 -11.26 6.79 3.76
N ALA A 53 -10.52 7.90 3.81
CA ALA A 53 -11.05 9.23 3.47
C ALA A 53 -11.49 9.32 2.00
N VAL A 54 -10.77 8.68 1.07
CA VAL A 54 -11.18 8.54 -0.34
C VAL A 54 -12.49 7.76 -0.45
N ALA A 55 -12.61 6.60 0.22
CA ALA A 55 -13.84 5.80 0.22
C ALA A 55 -15.04 6.58 0.82
N TRP A 56 -14.79 7.37 1.87
CA TRP A 56 -15.80 8.23 2.49
C TRP A 56 -16.25 9.36 1.57
N ARG A 57 -15.31 10.07 0.92
CA ARG A 57 -15.59 11.20 0.04
C ARG A 57 -16.22 10.81 -1.30
N GLY A 58 -16.05 9.56 -1.74
CA GLY A 58 -16.66 9.06 -2.97
C GLY A 58 -16.28 9.90 -4.19
N ALA A 59 -17.29 10.38 -4.92
CA ALA A 59 -17.09 11.20 -6.13
C ALA A 59 -16.34 12.53 -5.89
N GLN A 60 -16.28 13.01 -4.65
CA GLN A 60 -15.57 14.25 -4.29
C GLN A 60 -14.06 14.03 -4.07
N ALA A 61 -13.59 12.78 -4.07
CA ALA A 61 -12.17 12.47 -3.97
C ALA A 61 -11.44 12.79 -5.28
N GLY A 62 -10.91 14.01 -5.38
CA GLY A 62 -10.07 14.42 -6.51
C GLY A 62 -8.72 13.69 -6.56
N ALA A 63 -7.98 13.88 -7.66
CA ALA A 63 -6.68 13.22 -7.90
C ALA A 63 -5.65 13.41 -6.78
N LEU A 64 -5.69 14.54 -6.08
CA LEU A 64 -4.77 14.82 -4.96
C LEU A 64 -5.00 13.90 -3.76
N TRP A 65 -6.27 13.54 -3.46
CA TRP A 65 -6.59 12.59 -2.39
C TRP A 65 -6.09 11.19 -2.73
N TRP A 66 -6.25 10.78 -3.98
CA TRP A 66 -5.69 9.53 -4.49
C TRP A 66 -4.16 9.52 -4.45
N ALA A 67 -3.52 10.61 -4.89
CA ALA A 67 -2.07 10.74 -4.82
C ALA A 67 -1.57 10.65 -3.37
N ALA A 68 -2.19 11.36 -2.44
CA ALA A 68 -1.84 11.33 -1.03
C ALA A 68 -2.02 9.92 -0.42
N ALA A 69 -3.15 9.26 -0.71
CA ALA A 69 -3.40 7.89 -0.23
C ALA A 69 -2.36 6.91 -0.76
N LEU A 70 -2.08 6.93 -2.06
CA LEU A 70 -1.11 6.03 -2.69
C LEU A 70 0.32 6.30 -2.21
N VAL A 71 0.70 7.58 -2.05
CA VAL A 71 1.98 7.96 -1.45
C VAL A 71 2.07 7.46 -0.01
N GLY A 72 1.01 7.61 0.80
CA GLY A 72 0.97 7.11 2.17
C GLY A 72 1.05 5.58 2.27
N LEU A 73 0.72 4.84 1.21
CA LEU A 73 0.82 3.38 1.14
C LEU A 73 2.19 2.88 0.64
N THR A 74 3.05 3.77 0.14
CA THR A 74 4.42 3.42 -0.32
C THR A 74 5.34 2.75 0.71
N PRO A 75 5.19 2.91 2.04
CA PRO A 75 6.03 2.19 3.00
C PRO A 75 6.01 0.68 2.80
N VAL A 76 4.92 0.11 2.29
CA VAL A 76 4.81 -1.33 1.95
C VAL A 76 5.88 -1.77 0.93
N ALA A 77 6.34 -0.87 0.05
CA ALA A 77 7.38 -1.18 -0.93
C ALA A 77 8.75 -1.48 -0.28
N VAL A 78 8.98 -1.08 0.97
CA VAL A 78 10.19 -1.43 1.72
C VAL A 78 10.37 -2.94 1.84
N SER A 79 9.28 -3.71 1.90
CA SER A 79 9.33 -5.17 1.89
C SER A 79 9.99 -5.72 0.62
N GLN A 80 9.73 -5.10 -0.54
CA GLN A 80 10.33 -5.50 -1.82
C GLN A 80 11.84 -5.25 -1.82
N ILE A 81 12.24 -4.08 -1.31
CA ILE A 81 13.65 -3.69 -1.20
C ILE A 81 14.40 -4.72 -0.34
N GLN A 82 13.85 -5.11 0.80
CA GLN A 82 14.46 -6.12 1.66
C GLN A 82 14.56 -7.49 1.01
N VAL A 83 13.50 -7.96 0.35
CA VAL A 83 13.53 -9.25 -0.36
C VAL A 83 14.65 -9.25 -1.39
N SER A 84 14.80 -8.18 -2.18
CA SER A 84 15.90 -8.10 -3.17
C SER A 84 17.30 -8.10 -2.53
N GLN A 85 17.44 -7.59 -1.30
CA GLN A 85 18.71 -7.52 -0.57
C GLN A 85 19.03 -8.79 0.22
N ALA A 86 18.03 -9.63 0.52
CA ALA A 86 18.21 -10.86 1.29
C ALA A 86 18.83 -12.01 0.46
N PHE A 87 18.84 -11.92 -0.86
CA PHE A 87 19.38 -12.95 -1.74
C PHE A 87 20.82 -12.66 -2.20
N PRO A 88 21.65 -13.71 -2.41
CA PRO A 88 22.96 -13.58 -3.05
C PRO A 88 22.86 -12.97 -4.45
N ARG A 89 23.92 -12.30 -4.91
CA ARG A 89 23.97 -11.61 -6.21
C ARG A 89 23.57 -12.51 -7.39
N GLU A 90 23.92 -13.80 -7.34
CA GLU A 90 23.59 -14.82 -8.35
C GLU A 90 22.10 -15.12 -8.46
N ALA A 91 21.33 -14.89 -7.39
CA ALA A 91 19.89 -15.12 -7.32
C ALA A 91 19.07 -13.83 -7.32
N ALA A 92 19.71 -12.66 -7.16
CA ALA A 92 19.04 -11.36 -7.04
C ALA A 92 18.12 -11.05 -8.25
N GLY A 93 18.58 -11.36 -9.47
CA GLY A 93 17.76 -11.20 -10.68
C GLY A 93 16.49 -12.07 -10.68
N ARG A 94 16.61 -13.34 -10.25
CA ARG A 94 15.46 -14.27 -10.15
C ARG A 94 14.51 -13.85 -9.02
N ALA A 95 15.04 -13.49 -7.86
CA ALA A 95 14.26 -13.03 -6.72
C ALA A 95 13.48 -11.76 -7.05
N ASN A 96 14.12 -10.79 -7.72
CA ASN A 96 13.46 -9.58 -8.18
C ASN A 96 12.38 -9.88 -9.23
N GLY A 97 12.64 -10.76 -10.20
CA GLY A 97 11.64 -11.20 -11.17
C GLY A 97 10.42 -11.85 -10.52
N ALA A 98 10.63 -12.76 -9.57
CA ALA A 98 9.57 -13.42 -8.82
C ALA A 98 8.74 -12.43 -7.99
N MET A 99 9.39 -11.46 -7.32
CA MET A 99 8.70 -10.43 -6.55
C MET A 99 7.85 -9.53 -7.45
N ASN A 100 8.40 -9.08 -8.58
CA ASN A 100 7.64 -8.29 -9.56
C ASN A 100 6.44 -9.06 -10.12
N PHE A 101 6.62 -10.35 -10.43
CA PHE A 101 5.53 -11.20 -10.89
C PHE A 101 4.44 -11.34 -9.81
N ALA A 102 4.83 -11.59 -8.55
CA ALA A 102 3.89 -11.70 -7.43
C ALA A 102 3.09 -10.40 -7.23
N LEU A 103 3.74 -9.24 -7.34
CA LEU A 103 3.08 -7.94 -7.23
C LEU A 103 2.13 -7.69 -8.38
N MET A 104 2.54 -8.03 -9.61
CA MET A 104 1.69 -7.89 -10.78
C MET A 104 0.43 -8.76 -10.63
N LEU A 105 0.61 -10.04 -10.29
CA LEU A 105 -0.50 -10.97 -10.07
C LEU A 105 -1.42 -10.51 -8.93
N GLY A 106 -0.84 -10.08 -7.81
CA GLY A 106 -1.59 -9.56 -6.67
C GLY A 106 -2.38 -8.29 -7.02
N SER A 107 -1.78 -7.36 -7.76
CA SER A 107 -2.46 -6.14 -8.21
C SER A 107 -3.64 -6.45 -9.13
N PHE A 108 -3.49 -7.42 -10.04
CA PHE A 108 -4.56 -7.87 -10.92
C PHE A 108 -5.70 -8.53 -10.12
N ALA A 109 -5.36 -9.40 -9.17
CA ALA A 109 -6.34 -10.05 -8.30
C ALA A 109 -7.16 -9.03 -7.49
N VAL A 110 -6.51 -7.99 -6.95
CA VAL A 110 -7.19 -6.91 -6.22
C VAL A 110 -8.07 -6.06 -7.14
N GLN A 111 -7.57 -5.68 -8.32
CA GLN A 111 -8.35 -4.92 -9.30
C GLN A 111 -9.60 -5.68 -9.76
N TRP A 112 -9.44 -6.95 -10.09
CA TRP A 112 -10.54 -7.83 -10.46
C TRP A 112 -11.52 -8.05 -9.29
N GLY A 113 -10.99 -8.31 -8.09
CA GLY A 113 -11.79 -8.51 -6.88
C GLY A 113 -12.62 -7.28 -6.50
N LEU A 114 -12.08 -6.07 -6.66
CA LEU A 114 -12.84 -4.83 -6.48
C LEU A 114 -14.00 -4.71 -7.48
N GLY A 115 -13.79 -5.11 -8.75
CA GLY A 115 -14.84 -5.16 -9.77
C GLY A 115 -15.94 -6.15 -9.39
N ALA A 116 -15.57 -7.38 -9.05
CA ALA A 116 -16.50 -8.42 -8.62
C ALA A 116 -17.30 -8.00 -7.37
N LEU A 117 -16.66 -7.37 -6.38
CA LEU A 117 -17.34 -6.81 -5.21
C LEU A 117 -18.35 -5.72 -5.60
N ALA A 118 -17.97 -4.82 -6.51
CA ALA A 118 -18.88 -3.78 -7.00
C ALA A 118 -20.10 -4.39 -7.72
N ASP A 119 -19.92 -5.48 -8.46
CA ASP A 119 -21.02 -6.21 -9.11
C ASP A 119 -21.95 -6.87 -8.07
N VAL A 120 -21.39 -7.49 -7.03
CA VAL A 120 -22.17 -8.04 -5.89
C VAL A 120 -23.00 -6.96 -5.21
N PHE A 121 -22.41 -5.79 -4.91
CA PHE A 121 -23.15 -4.67 -4.33
C PHE A 121 -24.21 -4.12 -5.29
N GLY A 122 -23.92 -4.09 -6.59
CA GLY A 122 -24.90 -3.74 -7.63
C GLY A 122 -26.10 -4.69 -7.63
N ALA A 123 -25.85 -6.00 -7.56
CA ALA A 123 -26.90 -7.02 -7.44
C ALA A 123 -27.69 -6.90 -6.12
N ALA A 124 -27.07 -6.38 -5.06
CA ALA A 124 -27.73 -6.05 -3.79
C ALA A 124 -28.52 -4.72 -3.81
N GLY A 125 -28.63 -4.05 -4.97
CA GLY A 125 -29.43 -2.83 -5.15
C GLY A 125 -28.70 -1.51 -4.88
N TYR A 126 -27.37 -1.53 -4.71
CA TYR A 126 -26.60 -0.31 -4.50
C TYR A 126 -26.51 0.50 -5.80
N GLY A 127 -26.67 1.83 -5.70
CA GLY A 127 -26.43 2.75 -6.81
C GLY A 127 -24.95 2.77 -7.25
N THR A 128 -24.69 3.31 -8.44
CA THR A 128 -23.37 3.29 -9.11
C THR A 128 -22.23 3.82 -8.23
N GLU A 129 -22.41 4.93 -7.53
CA GLU A 129 -21.38 5.47 -6.63
C GLU A 129 -21.22 4.60 -5.38
N ALA A 130 -22.35 4.20 -4.79
CA ALA A 130 -22.37 3.46 -3.53
C ALA A 130 -21.69 2.09 -3.64
N ARG A 131 -21.85 1.37 -4.76
CA ARG A 131 -21.21 0.06 -4.96
C ARG A 131 -19.67 0.14 -4.98
N PHE A 132 -19.10 1.15 -5.63
CA PHE A 132 -17.63 1.32 -5.67
C PHE A 132 -17.08 1.80 -4.33
N ARG A 133 -17.82 2.66 -3.63
CA ARG A 133 -17.46 3.08 -2.27
C ARG A 133 -17.49 1.91 -1.30
N ALA A 134 -18.50 1.05 -1.39
CA ALA A 134 -18.59 -0.17 -0.58
C ALA A 134 -17.45 -1.14 -0.88
N ALA A 135 -17.12 -1.38 -2.16
CA ALA A 135 -15.97 -2.20 -2.54
C ALA A 135 -14.63 -1.65 -1.99
N LEU A 136 -14.42 -0.33 -2.08
CA LEU A 136 -13.24 0.31 -1.48
C LEU A 136 -13.23 0.22 0.05
N ALA A 137 -14.38 0.35 0.71
CA ALA A 137 -14.48 0.20 2.16
C ALA A 137 -14.12 -1.23 2.61
N VAL A 138 -14.54 -2.25 1.86
CA VAL A 138 -14.13 -3.65 2.10
C VAL A 138 -12.62 -3.80 1.96
N LEU A 139 -12.01 -3.21 0.93
CA LEU A 139 -10.55 -3.21 0.76
C LEU A 139 -9.84 -2.54 1.94
N VAL A 140 -10.30 -1.36 2.37
CA VAL A 140 -9.77 -0.66 3.55
C VAL A 140 -9.88 -1.55 4.80
N GLY A 141 -11.02 -2.21 5.00
CA GLY A 141 -11.22 -3.18 6.09
C GLY A 141 -10.22 -4.33 6.04
N ALA A 142 -9.99 -4.92 4.87
CA ALA A 142 -9.00 -5.97 4.68
C ALA A 142 -7.57 -5.47 4.97
N MET A 143 -7.23 -4.25 4.53
CA MET A 143 -5.93 -3.63 4.82
C MET A 143 -5.75 -3.36 6.31
N LEU A 144 -6.80 -2.92 7.02
CA LEU A 144 -6.77 -2.74 8.47
C LEU A 144 -6.55 -4.07 9.19
N LEU A 145 -7.26 -5.13 8.80
CA LEU A 145 -7.08 -6.47 9.37
C LEU A 145 -5.65 -6.99 9.15
N ALA A 146 -5.13 -6.85 7.94
CA ALA A 146 -3.75 -7.21 7.63
C ALA A 146 -2.74 -6.39 8.45
N GLN A 147 -3.01 -5.10 8.66
CA GLN A 147 -2.14 -4.22 9.42
C GLN A 147 -2.14 -4.54 10.91
N LEU A 148 -3.30 -4.83 11.49
CA LEU A 148 -3.45 -5.27 12.87
C LEU A 148 -2.78 -6.63 13.08
N TRP A 149 -2.94 -7.55 12.13
CA TRP A 149 -2.23 -8.82 12.13
C TRP A 149 -0.72 -8.63 12.11
N LEU A 150 -0.20 -7.74 11.25
CA LEU A 150 1.23 -7.42 11.21
C LEU A 150 1.73 -6.87 12.55
N LEU A 151 0.99 -5.96 13.19
CA LEU A 151 1.34 -5.44 14.51
C LEU A 151 1.35 -6.54 15.58
N ALA A 152 0.37 -7.45 15.56
CA ALA A 152 0.32 -8.57 16.48
C ALA A 152 1.50 -9.54 16.27
N MET A 153 1.86 -9.80 15.02
CA MET A 153 2.94 -10.73 14.67
C MET A 153 4.34 -10.10 14.82
N ARG A 154 4.46 -8.77 14.77
CA ARG A 154 5.75 -8.04 14.89
C ARG A 154 6.53 -8.47 16.13
N ARG A 155 5.85 -8.67 17.25
CA ARG A 155 6.46 -9.12 18.53
C ARG A 155 7.01 -10.54 18.46
N ARG A 156 6.47 -11.40 17.60
CA ARG A 156 6.94 -12.78 17.39
C ARG A 156 8.13 -12.85 16.43
N VAL A 157 8.18 -11.93 15.47
CA VAL A 157 9.26 -11.85 14.46
C VAL A 157 10.50 -11.12 15.00
N LEU A 158 10.32 -10.17 15.94
CA LEU A 158 11.40 -9.47 16.65
C LEU A 158 11.37 -9.77 18.16
N PRO A 159 11.66 -11.02 18.60
CA PRO A 159 11.72 -11.32 20.03
C PRO A 159 12.87 -10.54 20.69
N GLY A 160 12.55 -9.70 21.68
CA GLY A 160 13.53 -9.07 22.58
C GLY A 160 13.92 -7.61 22.28
N VAL A 161 13.33 -6.96 21.27
CA VAL A 161 13.61 -5.53 20.99
C VAL A 161 12.54 -4.65 21.66
N PRO A 162 12.90 -3.72 22.58
CA PRO A 162 11.93 -2.82 23.17
C PRO A 162 11.23 -2.03 22.07
N ALA A 163 9.90 -1.95 22.12
CA ALA A 163 9.16 -1.05 21.26
C ALA A 163 9.76 0.34 21.47
N HIS A 164 10.31 0.95 20.42
CA HIS A 164 10.74 2.34 20.50
C HIS A 164 9.54 3.13 21.02
N THR A 165 9.65 3.55 22.29
CA THR A 165 8.74 4.45 22.95
C THR A 165 8.75 5.72 22.12
N ALA A 166 7.65 5.94 21.41
CA ALA A 166 7.30 7.24 20.86
C ALA A 166 7.22 8.27 21.99
#